data_AF-A0A3D1XQX4-F1
#
_entry.id   AF-A0A3D1XQX4-F1
#
_cell.length_a   1.000
_cell.length_b   1.000
_cell.length_c   1.000
_cell.angle_alpha   90.00
_cell.angle_beta   90.00
_cell.angle_gamma   90.00
#
_symmetry.space_group_name_H-M   'P 1'
#
loop_
_entity.id
_entity.type
_entity.pdbx_description
1 polymer ?
#
loop_
_entity_poly.entity_id
_entity_poly.type
_entity_poly.pdbx_seq_one_letter_code
_entity_poly.pdbx_strand_id
1 'polypeptide(L)'
;MKDKLSKDRIVYSTEQGRICPGCGNPVNQCTCRKQTSPSGDGNVQVSRETKGRKGKGVTLIKGLAMDAATLGLMSKKLKTMCGSGGTVKKGIIEIQGD
;
A
#
# COMPACT_ATOMS: atom_id res chain seq x y z
N MET A 1 -19.89 29.42 -9.47
CA MET A 1 -19.16 28.25 -9.98
C MET A 1 -18.06 28.79 -10.90
N LYS A 2 -16.84 28.96 -10.39
CA LYS A 2 -15.70 29.48 -11.18
C LYS A 2 -14.56 28.48 -11.02
N ASP A 3 -14.48 27.55 -11.96
CA ASP A 3 -13.33 26.66 -12.11
C ASP A 3 -12.13 27.50 -12.53
N LYS A 4 -11.25 27.81 -11.58
CA LYS A 4 -9.90 28.32 -11.86
C LYS A 4 -9.08 27.19 -12.47
N LEU A 5 -9.32 26.94 -13.75
CA LEU A 5 -8.51 26.04 -14.57
C LEU A 5 -7.49 26.89 -15.33
N SER A 6 -6.29 27.09 -14.77
CA SER A 6 -5.13 27.57 -15.54
C SER A 6 -3.82 27.37 -14.79
N LYS A 7 -3.12 26.29 -15.15
CA LYS A 7 -1.69 26.36 -15.48
C LYS A 7 -1.35 25.20 -16.42
N ASP A 8 -1.12 25.57 -17.68
CA ASP A 8 -0.44 24.78 -18.71
C ASP A 8 -1.19 23.58 -19.33
N ARG A 9 -2.37 23.83 -19.92
CA ARG A 9 -2.92 22.92 -20.93
C ARG A 9 -2.15 23.13 -22.24
N ILE A 10 -1.09 22.36 -22.46
CA ILE A 10 -0.31 22.37 -23.70
C ILE A 10 -1.23 21.95 -24.86
N VAL A 11 -1.51 22.86 -25.78
CA VAL A 11 -2.43 22.66 -26.91
C VAL A 11 -1.72 22.05 -28.13
N TYR A 12 -0.43 22.35 -28.33
CA TYR A 12 0.39 21.80 -29.40
C TYR A 12 1.88 21.77 -28.99
N SER A 13 2.58 20.66 -29.24
CA SER A 13 4.03 20.52 -29.03
C SER A 13 4.63 19.74 -30.19
N THR A 14 5.59 20.34 -30.88
CA THR A 14 6.23 19.78 -32.09
C THR A 14 7.47 18.95 -31.79
N GLU A 15 8.06 19.09 -30.60
CA GLU A 15 9.35 18.47 -30.26
C GLU A 15 9.22 17.12 -29.55
N GLN A 16 8.12 16.88 -28.83
CA GLN A 16 8.04 15.78 -27.84
C GLN A 16 6.88 14.79 -28.10
N GLY A 17 6.13 14.95 -29.18
CA GLY A 17 5.01 14.08 -29.54
C GLY A 17 3.79 14.23 -28.63
N ARG A 18 3.00 13.16 -28.43
CA ARG A 18 1.81 13.21 -27.57
C ARG A 18 2.21 13.46 -26.11
N ILE A 19 1.58 14.47 -25.50
CA ILE A 19 1.75 14.85 -24.09
C ILE A 19 0.59 14.31 -23.25
N CYS A 20 0.89 13.86 -22.02
CA CYS A 20 -0.12 13.40 -21.08
C CYS A 20 -0.90 14.60 -20.51
N PRO A 21 -2.25 14.64 -20.61
CA PRO A 21 -3.06 15.74 -20.10
C PRO A 21 -3.13 15.81 -18.57
N GLY A 22 -2.66 14.78 -17.87
CA GLY A 22 -2.64 14.74 -16.41
C GLY A 22 -1.37 15.32 -15.78
N CYS A 23 -0.20 15.05 -16.35
CA CYS A 23 1.09 15.47 -15.77
C CYS A 23 1.93 16.40 -16.66
N GLY A 24 1.52 16.69 -17.90
CA GLY A 24 2.25 17.57 -18.81
C GLY A 24 3.55 16.96 -19.39
N ASN A 25 3.90 15.73 -19.01
CA ASN A 25 5.06 15.03 -19.55
C ASN A 25 4.70 14.31 -20.87
N PRO A 26 5.69 14.08 -21.75
CA PRO A 26 5.54 13.20 -22.91
C PRO A 26 4.98 11.82 -22.49
N VAL A 27 4.13 11.20 -23.31
CA VAL A 27 3.43 9.94 -22.93
C VAL A 27 4.40 8.83 -22.52
N ASN A 28 5.58 8.77 -23.15
CA ASN A 28 6.65 7.82 -22.81
C ASN A 28 7.31 8.08 -21.44
N GLN A 29 7.15 9.27 -20.86
CA GLN A 29 7.65 9.67 -19.54
C GLN A 29 6.51 9.96 -18.56
N CYS A 30 5.29 9.51 -18.86
CA CYS A 30 4.13 9.73 -18.02
C CYS A 30 4.30 9.04 -16.64
N THR A 31 4.08 9.79 -15.58
CA THR A 31 4.14 9.31 -14.18
C THR A 31 2.76 9.14 -13.54
N CYS A 32 1.67 9.59 -14.19
CA CYS A 32 0.31 9.54 -13.63
C CYS A 32 -0.16 8.15 -13.20
N ARG A 33 0.37 7.08 -13.80
CA ARG A 33 0.01 5.68 -13.50
C ARG A 33 1.15 4.84 -12.94
N LYS A 34 2.30 5.43 -12.59
CA LYS A 34 3.33 4.69 -11.86
C LYS A 34 2.87 4.51 -10.42
N GLN A 35 1.99 3.55 -10.20
CA GLN A 35 1.84 2.92 -8.91
C GLN A 35 3.16 2.21 -8.64
N THR A 36 4.06 2.87 -7.91
CA THR A 36 5.16 2.19 -7.24
C THR A 36 4.52 1.20 -6.28
N SER A 37 4.35 -0.04 -6.73
CA SER A 37 4.17 -1.16 -5.82
C SER A 37 5.34 -1.09 -4.84
N PRO A 38 5.10 -1.14 -3.52
CA PRO A 38 6.19 -1.21 -2.56
C PRO A 38 7.03 -2.43 -2.92
N SER A 39 8.27 -2.20 -3.34
CA SER A 39 9.23 -3.25 -3.61
C SER A 39 9.65 -3.81 -2.26
N GLY A 40 8.99 -4.88 -1.83
CA GLY A 40 9.46 -5.72 -0.75
C GLY A 40 9.80 -7.08 -1.31
N ASP A 41 10.75 -7.77 -0.69
CA ASP A 41 11.39 -9.01 -1.16
C ASP A 41 10.44 -10.21 -1.39
N GLY A 42 9.11 -10.02 -1.28
CA GLY A 42 8.09 -11.06 -1.41
C GLY A 42 8.05 -12.05 -0.24
N ASN A 43 9.00 -11.96 0.68
CA ASN A 43 9.13 -12.86 1.81
C ASN A 43 8.25 -12.39 2.98
N VAL A 44 7.17 -13.13 3.21
CA VAL A 44 6.31 -12.95 4.39
C VAL A 44 6.82 -13.82 5.52
N GLN A 45 7.16 -13.20 6.65
CA GLN A 45 7.61 -13.91 7.85
C GLN A 45 6.47 -13.98 8.87
N VAL A 46 6.13 -15.20 9.28
CA VAL A 46 5.18 -15.47 10.37
C VAL A 46 5.96 -15.97 11.57
N SER A 47 5.74 -15.35 12.74
CA SER A 47 6.44 -15.70 13.98
C SER A 47 5.49 -15.65 15.16
N ARG A 48 5.69 -16.52 16.16
CA ARG A 48 4.91 -16.54 17.39
C ARG A 48 5.69 -15.87 18.51
N GLU A 49 5.09 -14.88 19.16
CA GLU A 49 5.66 -14.16 20.30
C GLU A 49 4.83 -14.42 21.56
N THR A 50 5.45 -15.02 22.57
CA THR A 50 4.84 -15.32 23.88
C THR A 50 5.47 -14.54 25.04
N LYS A 51 6.58 -13.83 24.77
CA LYS A 51 7.37 -13.14 25.80
C LYS A 51 6.54 -12.03 26.45
N GLY A 52 6.46 -12.03 27.78
CA GLY A 52 5.78 -10.99 28.57
C GLY A 52 4.24 -11.04 28.55
N ARG A 53 3.62 -12.09 27.99
CA ARG A 53 2.15 -12.16 27.80
C ARG A 53 1.45 -13.24 28.64
N LYS A 54 2.04 -13.61 29.79
CA LYS A 54 1.46 -14.58 30.74
C LYS A 54 0.95 -15.87 30.07
N GLY A 55 1.71 -16.40 29.09
CA GLY A 55 1.38 -17.62 28.36
C GLY A 55 0.46 -17.45 27.15
N LYS A 56 -0.20 -16.30 26.96
CA LYS A 56 -0.99 -16.02 25.76
C LYS A 56 -0.08 -15.58 24.62
N GLY A 57 0.06 -16.43 23.60
CA GLY A 57 0.83 -16.13 22.40
C GLY A 57 0.13 -15.15 21.46
N VAL A 58 0.93 -14.44 20.68
CA VAL A 58 0.45 -13.73 19.49
C VAL A 58 1.27 -14.13 18.27
N THR A 59 0.59 -14.18 17.13
CA THR A 59 1.19 -14.41 15.83
C THR A 59 1.46 -13.08 15.15
N LEU A 60 2.72 -12.82 14.82
CA LEU A 60 3.21 -11.64 14.13
C LEU A 60 3.49 -11.99 12.67
N ILE A 61 2.89 -11.23 11.76
CA ILE A 61 3.07 -11.36 10.32
C ILE A 61 3.75 -10.09 9.80
N LYS A 62 4.96 -10.24 9.25
CA LYS A 62 5.82 -9.15 8.75
C LYS A 62 6.22 -9.42 7.29
N GLY A 63 6.70 -8.38 6.60
CA GLY A 63 7.18 -8.51 5.22
C GLY A 63 6.08 -8.41 4.15
N LEU A 64 4.88 -7.94 4.53
CA LEU A 64 3.81 -7.67 3.58
C LEU A 64 4.11 -6.38 2.81
N ALA A 65 4.61 -6.53 1.58
CA ALA A 65 4.86 -5.45 0.65
C ALA A 65 3.54 -4.93 0.05
N MET A 66 2.74 -4.27 0.87
CA MET A 66 1.42 -3.75 0.49
C MET A 66 1.25 -2.32 1.03
N ASP A 67 0.39 -1.54 0.38
CA ASP A 67 -0.03 -0.24 0.90
C ASP A 67 -0.86 -0.39 2.18
N ALA A 68 -0.97 0.70 2.95
CA ALA A 68 -1.65 0.69 4.25
C ALA A 68 -3.13 0.30 4.15
N ALA A 69 -3.83 0.65 3.07
CA ALA A 69 -5.24 0.31 2.90
C ALA A 69 -5.39 -1.20 2.66
N THR A 70 -4.57 -1.76 1.77
CA THR A 70 -4.59 -3.20 1.48
C THR A 70 -4.15 -4.04 2.69
N LEU A 71 -3.17 -3.57 3.47
CA LEU A 71 -2.72 -4.24 4.69
C LEU A 71 -3.82 -4.25 5.77
N GLY A 72 -4.61 -3.17 5.88
CA GLY A 72 -5.80 -3.12 6.74
C GLY A 72 -6.89 -4.11 6.32
N LEU A 73 -7.16 -4.21 5.00
CA LEU A 73 -8.11 -5.19 4.46
C LEU A 73 -7.66 -6.63 4.72
N MET A 74 -6.36 -6.91 4.54
CA MET A 74 -5.78 -8.22 4.78
C MET A 74 -5.84 -8.61 6.26
N SER A 75 -5.51 -7.68 7.17
CA SER A 75 -5.66 -7.88 8.61
C SER A 75 -7.11 -8.18 9.00
N LYS A 76 -8.10 -7.49 8.41
CA LYS A 76 -9.51 -7.76 8.67
C LYS A 76 -9.90 -9.18 8.24
N LYS A 77 -9.49 -9.61 7.03
CA LYS A 77 -9.74 -10.97 6.55
C LYS A 77 -9.14 -12.02 7.48
N LEU A 78 -7.88 -11.86 7.87
CA LEU A 78 -7.18 -12.81 8.75
C LEU A 78 -7.88 -12.93 10.11
N LYS A 79 -8.26 -11.81 10.74
CA LYS A 79 -9.00 -11.81 12.01
C LYS A 79 -10.33 -12.53 11.91
N THR A 80 -11.08 -12.32 10.83
CA THR A 80 -12.35 -13.00 10.59
C THR A 80 -12.16 -14.51 10.41
N MET A 81 -11.14 -14.94 9.67
CA MET A 81 -10.86 -16.37 9.48
C MET A 81 -10.41 -17.05 10.78
N CYS A 82 -9.57 -16.39 11.57
CA CYS A 82 -9.05 -16.94 12.82
C CYS A 82 -10.00 -16.79 14.01
N GLY A 83 -11.12 -16.06 13.86
CA GLY A 83 -12.05 -15.78 14.96
C GLY A 83 -11.41 -15.01 16.13
N SER A 84 -10.29 -14.32 15.89
CA SER A 84 -9.44 -13.76 16.93
C SER A 84 -9.25 -12.26 16.78
N GLY A 85 -8.91 -11.62 17.91
CA GLY A 85 -8.56 -10.21 17.92
C GLY A 85 -7.19 -9.97 17.30
N GLY A 86 -6.95 -8.76 16.81
CA GLY A 86 -5.65 -8.39 16.25
C GLY A 86 -5.57 -6.94 15.80
N THR A 87 -4.35 -6.46 15.63
CA THR A 87 -4.06 -5.08 15.25
C THR A 87 -2.94 -5.00 14.22
N VAL A 88 -2.91 -3.89 13.49
CA VAL A 88 -1.81 -3.57 12.57
C VAL A 88 -0.95 -2.51 13.23
N LYS A 89 0.33 -2.77 13.41
CA LYS A 89 1.31 -1.81 13.94
C LYS A 89 2.54 -1.76 13.04
N LYS A 90 2.89 -0.56 12.57
CA LYS A 90 4.13 -0.33 11.80
C LYS A 90 4.31 -1.32 10.61
N GLY A 91 3.23 -1.64 9.91
CA GLY A 91 3.25 -2.60 8.79
C GLY A 91 3.30 -4.08 9.20
N ILE A 92 3.14 -4.38 10.50
CA ILE A 92 3.10 -5.74 11.05
C ILE A 92 1.67 -6.04 11.48
N ILE A 93 1.15 -7.21 11.09
CA ILE A 93 -0.14 -7.70 11.57
C ILE A 93 0.10 -8.55 12.82
N GLU A 94 -0.50 -8.16 13.94
CA GLU A 94 -0.53 -8.92 15.18
C GLU A 94 -1.88 -9.62 15.32
N ILE A 95 -1.89 -10.93 15.50
CA ILE A 95 -3.10 -11.75 15.70
C ILE A 95 -2.98 -12.46 17.06
N GLN A 96 -4.04 -12.48 17.85
CA GLN A 96 -4.07 -13.21 19.11
C GLN A 96 -4.22 -14.71 18.86
N GLY A 97 -3.44 -15.52 19.59
CA GLY A 97 -3.41 -16.97 19.42
C GLY A 97 -2.14 -17.45 18.72
N ASP A 98 -2.16 -18.71 18.30
CA ASP A 98 -1.20 -19.34 17.41
C ASP A 98 -1.79 -19.52 16.00
#